data_AF-A0A0L8HRK3-F1
#
_entry.id   AF-A0A0L8HRK3-F1
#
_cell.length_a   1.000
_cell.length_b   1.000
_cell.length_c   1.000
_cell.angle_alpha   90.00
_cell.angle_beta   90.00
_cell.angle_gamma   90.00
#
_symmetry.space_group_name_H-M   'P 1'
#
loop_
_entity.id
_entity.type
_entity.pdbx_description
1 polymer ?
#
loop_
_entity_poly.entity_id
_entity_poly.type
_entity_poly.pdbx_seq_one_letter_code
_entity_poly.pdbx_strand_id
1 'polypeptide(L)'
;MQYLHTTSNTKPSDHIHNSEILTKCNISSIEAILIKTQLRWSGHLSCMSDSRILKQLLFGQFPTGRSVGKPLLHSKDKLKINLK
;
A
#
# COMPACT_ATOMS: atom_id res chain seq x y z
N MET A 1 -13.42 -4.41 -12.57
CA MET A 1 -14.35 -3.26 -12.68
C MET A 1 -15.65 -3.59 -13.41
N GLN A 2 -15.66 -4.44 -14.44
CA GLN A 2 -16.86 -4.74 -15.24
C GLN A 2 -18.11 -5.09 -14.42
N TYR A 3 -17.96 -5.86 -13.33
CA TYR A 3 -19.07 -6.19 -12.43
C TYR A 3 -19.71 -4.95 -11.78
N LEU A 4 -18.92 -3.91 -11.45
CA LEU A 4 -19.43 -2.65 -10.91
C LEU A 4 -20.23 -1.87 -11.95
N HIS A 5 -19.91 -1.96 -13.24
CA HIS A 5 -20.74 -1.38 -14.30
C HIS A 5 -22.10 -2.08 -14.37
N THR A 6 -22.12 -3.42 -14.21
CA THR A 6 -23.36 -4.20 -14.20
C THR A 6 -24.26 -3.86 -13.01
N THR A 7 -23.69 -3.77 -11.80
CA THR A 7 -24.46 -3.46 -10.58
C THR A 7 -24.89 -2.00 -10.48
N SER A 8 -24.13 -1.08 -11.07
CA SER A 8 -24.47 0.35 -11.10
C SER A 8 -25.44 0.73 -12.25
N ASN A 9 -25.94 -0.27 -12.99
CA ASN A 9 -26.90 -0.15 -14.09
C ASN A 9 -26.45 0.84 -15.18
N THR A 10 -25.16 0.85 -15.51
CA THR A 10 -24.59 1.70 -16.58
C THR A 10 -24.62 0.96 -17.91
N LYS A 11 -25.06 1.62 -18.98
CA LYS A 11 -25.07 0.98 -20.30
C LYS A 11 -23.62 0.88 -20.82
N PRO A 12 -23.25 -0.19 -21.53
CA PRO A 12 -21.91 -0.32 -22.12
C PRO A 12 -21.51 0.82 -23.08
N SER A 13 -22.49 1.54 -23.63
CA SER A 13 -22.29 2.69 -24.51
C SER A 13 -22.05 4.01 -23.74
N ASP A 14 -22.29 4.04 -22.43
CA ASP A 14 -22.07 5.24 -21.63
C ASP A 14 -20.57 5.33 -21.32
N HIS A 15 -19.91 6.38 -21.79
CA HIS A 15 -18.49 6.64 -21.51
C HIS A 15 -18.32 7.21 -20.11
N ILE A 16 -18.52 6.36 -19.09
CA ILE A 16 -18.41 6.73 -17.68
C ILE A 16 -17.03 6.30 -17.17
N HIS A 17 -16.31 7.22 -16.53
CA HIS A 17 -15.01 6.91 -15.94
C HIS A 17 -15.14 5.99 -14.72
N ASN A 18 -14.15 5.10 -14.54
CA ASN A 18 -14.10 4.20 -13.38
C ASN A 18 -14.15 4.93 -12.03
N SER A 19 -13.60 6.15 -11.95
CA SER A 19 -13.67 6.99 -10.74
C SER A 19 -15.11 7.35 -10.36
N GLU A 20 -15.95 7.71 -11.33
CA GLU A 20 -17.36 8.05 -11.10
C GLU A 20 -18.16 6.83 -10.63
N ILE A 21 -17.86 5.65 -11.18
CA ILE A 21 -18.52 4.40 -10.78
C ILE A 21 -18.15 4.02 -9.35
N LEU A 22 -16.88 4.16 -9.00
CA LEU A 22 -16.41 3.96 -7.63
C LEU A 22 -17.10 4.92 -6.65
N THR A 23 -17.23 6.20 -7.01
CA THR A 23 -17.95 7.19 -6.20
C THR A 23 -19.43 6.85 -6.08
N LYS A 24 -20.09 6.46 -7.18
CA LYS A 24 -21.51 6.03 -7.19
C LYS A 24 -21.75 4.81 -6.31
N CYS A 25 -20.81 3.86 -6.28
CA CYS A 25 -20.87 2.69 -5.42
C CYS A 25 -20.35 2.94 -3.99
N ASN A 26 -19.82 4.13 -3.68
CA ASN A 26 -19.15 4.46 -2.42
C ASN A 26 -17.99 3.50 -2.06
N ILE A 27 -17.23 3.07 -3.08
CA ILE A 27 -16.10 2.14 -2.93
C ILE A 27 -14.80 2.91 -3.17
N SER A 28 -13.78 2.63 -2.35
CA SER A 28 -12.43 3.16 -2.57
C SER A 28 -11.75 2.46 -3.75
N SER A 29 -10.95 3.20 -4.52
CA SER A 29 -10.06 2.59 -5.52
C SER A 29 -9.15 1.53 -4.88
N ILE A 30 -8.78 0.52 -5.67
CA ILE A 30 -7.83 -0.52 -5.26
C ILE A 30 -6.52 0.10 -4.78
N GLU A 31 -6.05 1.17 -5.44
CA GLU A 31 -4.86 1.92 -5.04
C GLU A 31 -5.03 2.53 -3.64
N ALA A 32 -6.17 3.15 -3.37
CA ALA A 32 -6.47 3.73 -2.06
C ALA A 32 -6.54 2.66 -0.96
N ILE A 33 -7.11 1.48 -1.26
CA ILE A 33 -7.16 0.34 -0.34
C ILE A 33 -5.74 -0.17 -0.06
N LEU A 34 -4.90 -0.28 -1.09
CA LEU A 34 -3.52 -0.73 -0.97
C LEU A 34 -2.70 0.23 -0.10
N ILE A 35 -2.75 1.52 -0.40
CA ILE A 35 -2.06 2.58 0.38
C ILE A 35 -2.53 2.56 1.83
N LYS A 36 -3.85 2.49 2.08
CA LYS A 36 -4.40 2.44 3.45
C LYS A 36 -3.92 1.21 4.21
N THR A 37 -3.86 0.06 3.55
CA THR A 37 -3.38 -1.19 4.16
C THR A 37 -1.88 -1.10 4.47
N GLN A 38 -1.08 -0.60 3.53
CA GLN A 38 0.35 -0.38 3.71
C GLN A 38 0.63 0.60 4.85
N LEU A 39 -0.09 1.73 4.93
CA LEU A 39 0.04 2.70 6.01
C LEU A 39 -0.27 2.09 7.38
N ARG A 40 -1.35 1.31 7.49
CA ARG A 40 -1.71 0.62 8.75
C ARG A 40 -0.64 -0.36 9.19
N TRP A 41 -0.13 -1.18 8.27
CA TRP A 41 0.97 -2.12 8.55
C TRP A 41 2.26 -1.39 8.92
N SER A 42 2.54 -0.28 8.24
CA SER A 42 3.73 0.54 8.48
C SER A 42 3.71 1.22 9.85
N GLY A 43 2.57 1.76 10.25
CA GLY A 43 2.37 2.30 11.59
C GLY A 43 2.59 1.22 12.66
N HIS A 44 2.02 0.03 12.46
CA HIS A 44 2.24 -1.10 13.36
C HIS A 44 3.72 -1.50 13.46
N LEU A 45 4.42 -1.58 12.33
CA LEU A 45 5.85 -1.91 12.29
C LEU A 45 6.73 -0.83 12.90
N SER A 46 6.34 0.45 12.82
CA SER A 46 7.06 1.54 13.47
C SER A 46 7.09 1.38 15.00
N CYS A 47 6.03 0.82 15.59
CA CYS A 47 5.90 0.56 17.02
C CYS A 47 6.55 -0.75 17.49
N MET A 48 6.95 -1.64 16.59
CA MET A 48 7.67 -2.88 16.94
C MET A 48 9.14 -2.60 17.28
N SER A 49 9.76 -3.44 18.12
CA SER A 49 11.20 -3.37 18.38
C SER A 49 12.03 -3.73 17.15
N ASP A 50 13.22 -3.13 16.99
CA ASP A 50 14.13 -3.39 15.86
C ASP A 50 14.77 -4.79 15.90
N SER A 51 14.58 -5.53 17.00
CA SER A 51 14.94 -6.94 17.12
C SER A 51 13.92 -7.88 16.45
N ARG A 52 12.73 -7.40 16.08
CA ARG A 52 11.72 -8.23 15.42
C ARG A 52 12.14 -8.52 13.98
N ILE A 53 12.16 -9.81 13.63
CA ILE A 53 12.50 -10.32 12.30
C ILE A 53 11.72 -9.60 11.20
N LEU A 54 10.42 -9.37 11.40
CA LEU A 54 9.57 -8.72 10.39
C LEU A 54 10.00 -7.27 10.10
N LYS A 55 10.40 -6.54 11.15
CA LYS A 55 10.89 -5.16 11.05
C LYS A 55 12.26 -5.12 10.38
N GLN A 56 13.15 -6.06 10.75
CA GLN A 56 14.47 -6.21 10.14
C GLN A 56 14.38 -6.61 8.66
N LEU A 57 13.48 -7.52 8.30
CA LEU A 57 13.26 -7.96 6.93
C LEU A 57 12.75 -6.80 6.07
N LEU A 58 11.70 -6.10 6.52
CA LEU A 58 11.11 -5.00 5.76
C LEU A 58 12.12 -3.84 5.55
N PHE A 59 12.92 -3.51 6.58
CA PHE A 59 13.90 -2.44 6.47
C PHE A 59 15.25 -2.90 5.88
N GLY A 60 15.43 -4.19 5.60
CA GLY A 60 16.70 -4.74 5.10
C GLY A 60 17.84 -4.58 6.11
N GLN A 61 17.52 -4.68 7.40
CA GLN A 61 18.45 -4.51 8.52
C GLN A 61 18.94 -5.85 9.10
N PHE A 62 18.72 -6.96 8.40
CA PHE A 62 19.13 -8.29 8.88
C PHE A 62 20.67 -8.40 8.95
N PRO A 63 21.26 -8.89 10.06
CA PRO A 63 22.72 -8.90 10.24
C PRO A 63 23.48 -9.59 9.11
N THR A 64 22.92 -10.66 8.55
CA THR A 64 23.60 -11.56 7.61
C THR A 64 23.51 -11.13 6.14
N GLY A 65 22.68 -10.13 5.81
CA GLY A 65 22.40 -9.71 4.43
C GLY A 65 22.78 -8.26 4.13
N ARG A 66 23.48 -7.58 5.04
CA ARG A 66 23.84 -6.17 4.86
C ARG A 66 25.13 -6.02 4.07
N SER A 67 25.10 -5.17 3.04
CA SER A 67 26.31 -4.68 2.39
C SER A 67 27.07 -3.81 3.41
N VAL A 68 28.31 -4.21 3.69
CA VAL A 68 29.21 -3.52 4.61
C VAL A 68 29.37 -2.06 4.16
N GLY A 69 29.14 -1.11 5.09
CA GLY A 69 29.25 0.33 4.82
C GLY A 69 27.95 1.08 4.49
N LYS A 70 26.81 0.38 4.33
CA LYS A 70 25.52 1.06 4.09
C LYS A 70 24.90 1.56 5.41
N PRO A 71 24.52 2.86 5.51
CA PRO A 71 23.82 3.39 6.67
C PRO A 71 22.56 2.60 6.99
N LEU A 72 22.18 2.58 8.28
CA LEU A 72 20.86 2.08 8.68
C LEU A 72 19.79 2.95 8.01
N LEU A 73 19.05 2.35 7.08
CA LEU A 73 17.88 3.01 6.49
C LEU A 73 16.84 3.20 7.58
N HIS A 74 16.39 4.44 7.76
CA HIS A 74 15.35 4.73 8.72
C HIS A 74 14.02 4.16 8.21
N SER A 75 13.12 3.83 9.13
CA SER A 75 11.82 3.25 8.79
C SER A 75 11.06 4.13 7.80
N LYS A 76 11.05 5.45 8.04
CA LYS A 76 10.40 6.44 7.16
C LYS A 76 10.92 6.40 5.71
N ASP A 77 12.19 6.13 5.49
CA ASP A 77 12.78 6.17 4.13
C ASP A 77 12.26 5.02 3.28
N LYS A 78 12.12 3.83 3.87
CA LYS A 78 11.48 2.69 3.20
C LYS A 78 10.00 2.94 2.98
N LEU A 79 9.30 3.60 3.91
CA LEU A 79 7.89 3.95 3.72
C LEU A 79 7.68 4.89 2.53
N LYS A 80 8.54 5.89 2.35
CA LYS A 80 8.49 6.78 1.19
C LYS A 80 8.67 6.06 -0.14
N ILE A 81 9.44 4.96 -0.17
CA ILE A 81 9.60 4.14 -1.38
C ILE A 81 8.38 3.27 -1.64
N ASN A 82 7.75 2.73 -0.59
CA ASN A 82 6.59 1.83 -0.72
C ASN A 82 5.27 2.56 -0.99
N LEU A 83 5.15 3.82 -0.58
CA LEU A 83 3.94 4.65 -0.72
C LEU A 83 3.98 5.56 -1.96
N LYS A 84 4.93 5.34 -2.87
CA LYS A 84 5.09 6.09 -4.11
C LYS A 84 4.35 5.39 -5.24
#